data_AF-A0A3R6IIS8-F1
#
_entry.id   AF-A0A3R6IIS8-F1
#
_cell.length_a   1.000
_cell.length_b   1.000
_cell.length_c   1.000
_cell.angle_alpha   90.00
_cell.angle_beta   90.00
_cell.angle_gamma   90.00
#
_symmetry.space_group_name_H-M   'P 1'
#
loop_
_entity.id
_entity.type
_entity.pdbx_description
1 polymer ?
#
loop_
_entity_poly.entity_id
_entity_poly.type
_entity_poly.pdbx_seq_one_letter_code
_entity_poly.pdbx_strand_id
1 'polypeptide(L)'
;MKIERTKKGTEIVSKLDGKNYRVTAVFCDEAGKVTEATAAEMIEREGEEVELSTEHIVQITEANALAFRITKDAKPETVVTGFSVIDGNLYQDGRQIEQGQLKVLSVLSSHIGAVLLAVESGDNVALMTYEPDRDYFRKIFVDLSEVPEVLKVSGETCLMAIEHTKEIEAEKDGQKEKKTVFAGTTLILYQNGNHSATVHETSAKYGLTEALYTESPFGLDAWFPCDAVAGEDADPVAYKVRRWTRFALYDAITCKDFVEMNGALHATWSHAYKCYVLHNDDRLYVDGIGLDIKSPLVAKIGDKILIDVNKKEGVYRLTFSDSDYQFVTMVSRKTADRGLIVTIE
;
A
#
# COMPACT_ATOMS: atom_id res chain seq x y z
N MET A 1 -5.50 -33.66 -11.39
CA MET A 1 -4.82 -32.63 -10.57
C MET A 1 -4.06 -33.34 -9.45
N LYS A 2 -3.17 -32.66 -8.71
CA LYS A 2 -2.60 -33.17 -7.45
C LYS A 2 -3.59 -32.87 -6.31
N ILE A 3 -3.88 -33.83 -5.44
CA ILE A 3 -4.88 -33.63 -4.38
C ILE A 3 -4.45 -32.54 -3.38
N GLU A 4 -3.15 -32.37 -3.18
CA GLU A 4 -2.54 -31.39 -2.30
C GLU A 4 -2.86 -29.94 -2.72
N ARG A 5 -3.26 -29.71 -3.98
CA ARG A 5 -3.69 -28.40 -4.47
C ARG A 5 -5.17 -28.10 -4.24
N THR A 6 -5.91 -29.05 -3.66
CA THR A 6 -7.36 -28.92 -3.49
C THR A 6 -7.66 -28.04 -2.28
N LYS A 7 -8.49 -27.02 -2.48
CA LYS A 7 -8.93 -26.09 -1.44
C LYS A 7 -10.43 -25.89 -1.52
N LYS A 8 -11.06 -25.57 -0.39
CA LYS A 8 -12.46 -25.15 -0.38
C LYS A 8 -12.63 -23.94 -1.31
N GLY A 9 -13.64 -23.98 -2.18
CA GLY A 9 -13.90 -22.95 -3.19
C GLY A 9 -13.23 -23.19 -4.54
N THR A 10 -12.29 -24.13 -4.66
CA THR A 10 -11.67 -24.48 -5.95
C THR A 10 -12.71 -25.06 -6.90
N GLU A 11 -12.76 -24.56 -8.13
CA GLU A 11 -13.61 -25.07 -9.19
C GLU A 11 -12.81 -26.06 -10.06
N ILE A 12 -13.43 -27.18 -10.35
CA ILE A 12 -12.83 -28.29 -11.08
C ILE A 12 -13.81 -28.78 -12.13
N VAL A 13 -13.27 -29.35 -13.21
CA VAL A 13 -14.03 -30.13 -14.17
C VAL A 13 -13.66 -31.60 -14.03
N SER A 14 -14.65 -32.46 -14.00
CA SER A 14 -14.44 -33.91 -14.10
C SER A 14 -14.21 -34.28 -15.56
N LYS A 15 -13.13 -35.01 -15.82
CA LYS A 15 -12.77 -35.51 -17.15
C LYS A 15 -13.62 -36.72 -17.56
N LEU A 16 -14.39 -37.29 -16.64
CA LEU A 16 -15.21 -38.48 -16.86
C LEU A 16 -16.57 -38.12 -17.47
N ASP A 17 -17.20 -37.06 -16.95
CA ASP A 17 -18.54 -36.61 -17.31
C ASP A 17 -18.59 -35.20 -17.92
N GLY A 18 -17.48 -34.46 -17.89
CA GLY A 18 -17.39 -33.08 -18.40
C GLY A 18 -18.05 -32.04 -17.51
N LYS A 19 -18.57 -32.41 -16.34
CA LYS A 19 -19.30 -31.50 -15.44
C LYS A 19 -18.36 -30.67 -14.58
N ASN A 20 -18.79 -29.45 -14.25
CA ASN A 20 -18.10 -28.56 -13.32
C ASN A 20 -18.55 -28.83 -11.90
N TYR A 21 -17.61 -28.78 -10.97
CA TYR A 21 -17.83 -28.97 -9.54
C TYR A 21 -17.08 -27.89 -8.77
N ARG A 22 -17.60 -27.49 -7.61
CA ARG A 22 -16.88 -26.64 -6.65
C ARG A 22 -16.61 -27.43 -5.38
N VAL A 23 -15.36 -27.38 -4.91
CA VAL A 23 -14.95 -28.03 -3.66
C VAL A 23 -15.61 -27.31 -2.48
N THR A 24 -16.33 -28.06 -1.65
CA THR A 24 -17.09 -27.54 -0.50
C THR A 24 -16.41 -27.84 0.83
N ALA A 25 -15.60 -28.90 0.89
CA ALA A 25 -14.82 -29.29 2.05
C ALA A 25 -13.50 -29.95 1.65
N VAL A 26 -12.48 -29.77 2.49
CA VAL A 26 -11.18 -30.45 2.41
C VAL A 26 -10.87 -31.05 3.76
N PHE A 27 -10.27 -32.23 3.76
CA PHE A 27 -9.88 -32.97 4.95
C PHE A 27 -8.38 -33.23 4.89
N CYS A 28 -7.69 -32.94 5.98
CA CYS A 28 -6.25 -33.06 6.08
C CYS A 28 -5.84 -34.11 7.13
N ASP A 29 -4.65 -34.66 6.97
CA ASP A 29 -3.98 -35.45 8.00
C ASP A 29 -3.43 -34.56 9.15
N GLU A 30 -2.83 -35.19 10.16
CA GLU A 30 -2.23 -34.49 11.31
C GLU A 30 -1.09 -33.54 10.91
N ALA A 31 -0.46 -33.76 9.75
CA ALA A 31 0.58 -32.88 9.20
C ALA A 31 0.01 -31.75 8.34
N GLY A 32 -1.31 -31.66 8.20
CA GLY A 32 -2.00 -30.64 7.40
C GLY A 32 -2.04 -30.94 5.90
N LYS A 33 -1.61 -32.12 5.44
CA LYS A 33 -1.67 -32.53 4.03
C LYS A 33 -3.10 -32.94 3.67
N VAL A 34 -3.64 -32.43 2.57
CA VAL A 34 -4.97 -32.79 2.07
C VAL A 34 -5.00 -34.27 1.66
N THR A 35 -5.89 -35.04 2.27
CA THR A 35 -6.08 -36.48 1.99
C THR A 35 -7.37 -36.76 1.22
N GLU A 36 -8.40 -35.94 1.46
CA GLU A 36 -9.71 -36.07 0.83
C GLU A 36 -10.36 -34.70 0.64
N ALA A 37 -11.21 -34.56 -0.36
CA ALA A 37 -12.04 -33.38 -0.56
C ALA A 37 -13.41 -33.75 -1.11
N THR A 38 -14.42 -32.99 -0.71
CA THR A 38 -15.78 -33.12 -1.22
C THR A 38 -16.07 -31.97 -2.18
N ALA A 39 -16.66 -32.27 -3.34
CA ALA A 39 -17.08 -31.26 -4.31
C ALA A 39 -18.53 -31.49 -4.76
N ALA A 40 -19.26 -30.40 -4.97
CA ALA A 40 -20.65 -30.40 -5.41
C ALA A 40 -20.74 -29.91 -6.87
N GLU A 41 -21.60 -30.51 -7.68
CA GLU A 41 -21.82 -30.08 -9.07
C GLU A 41 -22.28 -28.61 -9.10
N MET A 42 -21.67 -27.82 -9.98
CA MET A 42 -22.06 -26.45 -10.23
C MET A 42 -23.21 -26.41 -11.23
N ILE A 43 -24.34 -25.83 -10.82
CA ILE A 43 -25.51 -25.63 -11.67
C ILE A 43 -25.50 -24.17 -12.12
N GLU A 44 -25.13 -23.95 -13.38
CA GLU A 44 -25.13 -22.63 -14.00
C GLU A 44 -26.40 -22.44 -14.83
N ARG A 45 -27.13 -21.35 -14.56
CA ARG A 45 -28.29 -20.90 -15.34
C ARG A 45 -28.01 -19.50 -15.85
N GLU A 46 -28.39 -19.20 -17.08
CA GLU A 46 -28.12 -17.89 -17.69
C GLU A 46 -28.68 -16.75 -16.83
N GLY A 47 -27.79 -15.85 -16.39
CA GLY A 47 -28.13 -14.66 -15.61
C GLY A 47 -28.32 -14.90 -14.10
N GLU A 48 -28.10 -16.12 -13.60
CA GLU A 48 -28.22 -16.45 -12.18
C GLU A 48 -26.86 -16.72 -11.52
N GLU A 49 -26.81 -16.60 -10.19
CA GLU A 49 -25.65 -17.05 -9.43
C GLU A 49 -25.49 -18.57 -9.50
N VAL A 50 -24.24 -19.04 -9.44
CA VAL A 50 -23.94 -20.48 -9.49
C VAL A 50 -24.47 -21.17 -8.24
N GLU A 51 -25.44 -22.06 -8.41
CA GLU A 51 -25.93 -22.95 -7.36
C GLU A 51 -25.07 -24.21 -7.25
N LEU A 52 -24.99 -24.79 -6.05
CA LEU A 52 -24.28 -26.05 -5.81
C LEU A 52 -25.29 -27.16 -5.55
N SER A 53 -25.17 -28.26 -6.31
CA SER A 53 -26.05 -29.42 -6.14
C SER A 53 -25.84 -30.08 -4.77
N THR A 54 -26.95 -30.38 -4.09
CA THR A 54 -26.94 -31.21 -2.86
C THR A 54 -27.03 -32.70 -3.15
N GLU A 55 -27.36 -33.09 -4.38
CA GLU A 55 -27.55 -34.48 -4.79
C GLU A 55 -26.33 -35.04 -5.54
N HIS A 56 -25.67 -34.19 -6.34
CA HIS A 56 -24.49 -34.57 -7.12
C HIS A 56 -23.21 -34.12 -6.43
N ILE A 57 -22.76 -34.97 -5.50
CA ILE A 57 -21.55 -34.76 -4.71
C ILE A 57 -20.52 -35.84 -5.08
N VAL A 58 -19.29 -35.42 -5.30
CA VAL A 58 -18.15 -36.31 -5.58
C VAL A 58 -17.12 -36.23 -4.46
N GLN A 59 -16.54 -37.38 -4.12
CA GLN A 59 -15.36 -37.45 -3.26
C GLN A 59 -14.10 -37.52 -4.10
N ILE A 60 -13.13 -36.71 -3.73
CA ILE A 60 -11.83 -36.59 -4.38
C ILE A 60 -10.79 -37.12 -3.40
N THR A 61 -10.04 -38.12 -3.85
CA THR A 61 -8.97 -38.77 -3.10
C THR A 61 -7.72 -38.78 -3.97
N GLU A 62 -6.56 -39.09 -3.38
CA GLU A 62 -5.31 -39.22 -4.14
C GLU A 62 -5.43 -40.20 -5.31
N ALA A 63 -6.19 -41.29 -5.12
CA ALA A 63 -6.42 -42.32 -6.13
C ALA A 63 -7.23 -41.84 -7.36
N ASN A 64 -8.13 -40.88 -7.18
CA ASN A 64 -9.00 -40.40 -8.27
C ASN A 64 -8.76 -38.93 -8.68
N ALA A 65 -7.87 -38.20 -8.01
CA ALA A 65 -7.60 -36.78 -8.28
C ALA A 65 -7.17 -36.52 -9.73
N LEU A 66 -6.58 -37.51 -10.42
CA LEU A 66 -6.24 -37.40 -11.83
C LEU A 66 -7.46 -37.26 -12.76
N ALA A 67 -8.63 -37.75 -12.35
CA ALA A 67 -9.90 -37.62 -13.07
C ALA A 67 -10.40 -36.16 -13.10
N PHE A 68 -9.87 -35.28 -12.26
CA PHE A 68 -10.27 -33.89 -12.18
C PHE A 68 -9.19 -32.94 -12.71
N ARG A 69 -9.62 -31.82 -13.26
CA ARG A 69 -8.77 -30.70 -13.66
C ARG A 69 -9.28 -29.42 -12.99
N ILE A 70 -8.38 -28.70 -12.32
CA ILE A 70 -8.68 -27.37 -11.77
C ILE A 70 -8.97 -26.42 -12.94
N THR A 71 -10.13 -25.78 -12.90
CA THR A 71 -10.52 -24.71 -13.85
C THR A 71 -10.35 -23.34 -13.22
N LYS A 72 -10.51 -23.23 -11.90
CA LYS A 72 -10.30 -21.99 -11.14
C LYS A 72 -9.84 -22.32 -9.72
N ASP A 73 -8.71 -21.77 -9.30
CA ASP A 73 -8.27 -21.93 -7.90
C ASP A 73 -9.19 -21.15 -6.96
N ALA A 74 -9.35 -21.65 -5.73
CA ALA A 74 -9.92 -20.87 -4.64
C ALA A 74 -9.15 -19.56 -4.46
N LYS A 75 -9.85 -18.48 -4.12
CA LYS A 75 -9.18 -17.25 -3.72
C LYS A 75 -8.48 -17.50 -2.38
N PRO A 76 -7.19 -17.15 -2.22
CA PRO A 76 -6.54 -17.19 -0.92
C PRO A 76 -7.21 -16.19 0.01
N GLU A 77 -7.31 -16.54 1.30
CA GLU A 77 -7.98 -15.72 2.33
C GLU A 77 -7.02 -15.28 3.44
N THR A 78 -5.77 -15.76 3.41
CA THR A 78 -4.78 -15.54 4.47
C THR A 78 -3.50 -14.92 3.95
N VAL A 79 -2.93 -14.01 4.74
CA VAL A 79 -1.58 -13.48 4.51
C VAL A 79 -0.57 -14.61 4.69
N VAL A 80 0.32 -14.79 3.70
CA VAL A 80 1.37 -15.80 3.76
C VAL A 80 2.48 -15.35 4.72
N THR A 81 3.13 -16.28 5.41
CA THR A 81 4.16 -15.95 6.42
C THR A 81 5.31 -16.95 6.39
N GLY A 82 6.35 -16.74 7.21
CA GLY A 82 7.46 -17.68 7.37
C GLY A 82 8.55 -17.57 6.31
N PHE A 83 8.55 -16.51 5.49
CA PHE A 83 9.52 -16.34 4.41
C PHE A 83 10.84 -15.74 4.89
N SER A 84 11.94 -16.27 4.37
CA SER A 84 13.29 -15.74 4.56
C SER A 84 14.17 -15.98 3.34
N VAL A 85 15.25 -15.21 3.22
CA VAL A 85 16.24 -15.37 2.14
C VAL A 85 17.58 -15.76 2.73
N ILE A 86 18.21 -16.81 2.20
CA ILE A 86 19.54 -17.28 2.59
C ILE A 86 20.35 -17.54 1.32
N ASP A 87 21.45 -16.82 1.15
CA ASP A 87 22.37 -16.93 0.01
C ASP A 87 21.65 -16.91 -1.36
N GLY A 88 20.68 -16.01 -1.51
CA GLY A 88 19.91 -15.88 -2.74
C GLY A 88 18.71 -16.83 -2.88
N ASN A 89 18.51 -17.74 -1.92
CA ASN A 89 17.44 -18.74 -1.94
C ASN A 89 16.29 -18.38 -1.00
N LEU A 90 15.06 -18.53 -1.47
CA LEU A 90 13.84 -18.35 -0.71
C LEU A 90 13.53 -19.60 0.11
N TYR A 91 13.22 -19.37 1.38
CA TYR A 91 12.74 -20.39 2.31
C TYR A 91 11.38 -20.00 2.83
N GLN A 92 10.53 -20.99 3.09
CA GLN A 92 9.30 -20.85 3.86
C GLN A 92 9.35 -21.84 5.02
N ASP A 93 9.26 -21.35 6.25
CA ASP A 93 9.29 -22.17 7.48
C ASP A 93 10.49 -23.13 7.53
N GLY A 94 11.65 -22.67 7.06
CA GLY A 94 12.90 -23.45 7.01
C GLY A 94 13.01 -24.43 5.85
N ARG A 95 11.98 -24.58 5.00
CA ARG A 95 12.04 -25.35 3.76
C ARG A 95 12.43 -24.46 2.59
N GLN A 96 13.44 -24.86 1.83
CA GLN A 96 13.82 -24.17 0.59
C GLN A 96 12.75 -24.34 -0.49
N ILE A 97 12.43 -23.25 -1.18
CA ILE A 97 11.52 -23.23 -2.32
C ILE A 97 12.27 -23.55 -3.62
N GLU A 98 11.65 -24.30 -4.51
CA GLU A 98 12.22 -24.67 -5.82
C GLU A 98 12.15 -23.46 -6.79
N GLN A 99 13.11 -22.55 -6.69
CA GLN A 99 13.14 -21.30 -7.48
C GLN A 99 14.00 -21.37 -8.76
N GLY A 100 14.63 -22.51 -9.06
CA GLY A 100 15.49 -22.68 -10.23
C GLY A 100 16.71 -21.75 -10.21
N GLN A 101 16.90 -20.98 -11.28
CA GLN A 101 18.01 -20.03 -11.43
C GLN A 101 17.71 -18.63 -10.87
N LEU A 102 16.49 -18.38 -10.36
CA LEU A 102 16.17 -17.11 -9.74
C LEU A 102 17.09 -16.89 -8.53
N LYS A 103 17.50 -15.65 -8.31
CA LYS A 103 18.25 -15.25 -7.12
C LYS A 103 17.46 -14.16 -6.40
N VAL A 104 16.89 -14.53 -5.26
CA VAL A 104 16.07 -13.65 -4.45
C VAL A 104 16.99 -12.80 -3.57
N LEU A 105 16.84 -11.49 -3.64
CA LEU A 105 17.66 -10.54 -2.88
C LEU A 105 17.02 -10.23 -1.53
N SER A 106 15.69 -10.06 -1.50
CA SER A 106 14.96 -9.72 -0.28
C SER A 106 13.49 -10.11 -0.36
N VAL A 107 12.89 -10.38 0.80
CA VAL A 107 11.44 -10.41 1.00
C VAL A 107 11.00 -8.99 1.38
N LEU A 108 10.20 -8.37 0.53
CA LEU A 108 9.77 -6.97 0.71
C LEU A 108 8.50 -6.89 1.57
N SER A 109 7.49 -7.69 1.25
CA SER A 109 6.24 -7.69 2.01
C SER A 109 5.45 -8.97 1.80
N SER A 110 4.64 -9.34 2.79
CA SER A 110 3.72 -10.49 2.71
C SER A 110 2.29 -10.02 2.55
N HIS A 111 1.56 -10.66 1.65
CA HIS A 111 0.18 -10.32 1.27
C HIS A 111 -0.71 -11.56 1.30
N ILE A 112 -2.01 -11.37 1.08
CA ILE A 112 -2.95 -12.48 0.94
C ILE A 112 -2.54 -13.33 -0.27
N GLY A 113 -2.19 -14.59 -0.01
CA GLY A 113 -1.83 -15.57 -1.04
C GLY A 113 -0.47 -15.41 -1.73
N ALA A 114 0.29 -14.35 -1.44
CA ALA A 114 1.55 -14.09 -2.11
C ALA A 114 2.56 -13.31 -1.25
N VAL A 115 3.85 -13.50 -1.52
CA VAL A 115 4.95 -12.70 -0.97
C VAL A 115 5.58 -11.88 -2.08
N LEU A 116 5.79 -10.59 -1.86
CA LEU A 116 6.51 -9.69 -2.77
C LEU A 116 8.01 -9.79 -2.50
N LEU A 117 8.79 -9.95 -3.57
CA LEU A 117 10.21 -10.23 -3.57
C LEU A 117 10.95 -9.23 -4.46
N ALA A 118 12.15 -8.83 -4.01
CA ALA A 118 13.17 -8.26 -4.89
C ALA A 118 14.07 -9.41 -5.39
N VAL A 119 14.33 -9.45 -6.69
CA VAL A 119 15.16 -10.49 -7.32
C VAL A 119 16.22 -9.88 -8.23
N GLU A 120 17.34 -10.56 -8.40
CA GLU A 120 18.37 -10.19 -9.36
C GLU A 120 17.86 -10.32 -10.80
N SER A 121 18.13 -9.32 -11.63
CA SER A 121 17.74 -9.28 -13.04
C SER A 121 18.85 -8.63 -13.88
N GLY A 122 19.92 -9.39 -14.14
CA GLY A 122 21.14 -8.84 -14.76
C GLY A 122 21.84 -7.91 -13.79
N ASP A 123 22.18 -6.70 -14.24
CA ASP A 123 22.76 -5.66 -13.37
C ASP A 123 21.70 -4.88 -12.57
N ASN A 124 20.41 -5.17 -12.79
CA ASN A 124 19.27 -4.50 -12.17
C ASN A 124 18.54 -5.40 -11.17
N VAL A 125 17.56 -4.82 -10.48
CA VAL A 125 16.60 -5.51 -9.62
C VAL A 125 15.23 -5.58 -10.30
N ALA A 126 14.54 -6.70 -10.14
CA ALA A 126 13.14 -6.89 -10.54
C ALA A 126 12.25 -7.17 -9.33
N LEU A 127 10.97 -6.80 -9.44
CA LEU A 127 9.95 -7.19 -8.47
C LEU A 127 9.20 -8.41 -8.98
N MET A 128 9.09 -9.41 -8.11
CA MET A 128 8.33 -10.62 -8.37
C MET A 128 7.45 -10.96 -7.17
N THR A 129 6.38 -11.70 -7.39
CA THR A 129 5.61 -12.33 -6.31
C THR A 129 5.81 -13.83 -6.35
N TYR A 130 5.88 -14.48 -5.20
CA TYR A 130 5.75 -15.93 -5.09
C TYR A 130 4.39 -16.29 -4.48
N GLU A 131 3.65 -17.17 -5.15
CA GLU A 131 2.35 -17.70 -4.74
C GLU A 131 2.53 -19.15 -4.24
N PRO A 132 2.61 -19.41 -2.91
CA PRO A 132 2.96 -20.73 -2.37
C PRO A 132 1.99 -21.83 -2.78
N ASP A 133 0.71 -21.49 -2.89
CA ASP A 133 -0.36 -22.42 -3.27
C ASP A 133 -0.22 -22.99 -4.69
N ARG A 134 0.41 -22.22 -5.56
CA ARG A 134 0.65 -22.59 -6.96
C ARG A 134 2.09 -23.00 -7.21
N ASP A 135 2.96 -22.79 -6.22
CA ASP A 135 4.40 -22.83 -6.38
C ASP A 135 4.84 -22.01 -7.61
N TYR A 136 4.39 -20.76 -7.66
CA TYR A 136 4.45 -19.94 -8.87
C TYR A 136 5.09 -18.58 -8.60
N PHE A 137 6.13 -18.28 -9.38
CA PHE A 137 6.74 -16.96 -9.42
C PHE A 137 6.13 -16.13 -10.54
N ARG A 138 5.61 -14.95 -10.21
CA ARG A 138 5.06 -13.99 -11.16
C ARG A 138 5.92 -12.74 -11.20
N LYS A 139 6.28 -12.31 -12.40
CA LYS A 139 7.01 -11.06 -12.63
C LYS A 139 6.06 -9.87 -12.56
N ILE A 140 6.42 -8.85 -11.78
CA ILE A 140 5.60 -7.65 -11.55
C ILE A 140 6.21 -6.43 -12.24
N PHE A 141 7.50 -6.18 -12.00
CA PHE A 141 8.22 -5.00 -12.50
C PHE A 141 9.70 -5.32 -12.72
N VAL A 142 10.39 -4.53 -13.55
CA VAL A 142 11.81 -4.69 -13.91
C VAL A 142 12.54 -3.38 -13.91
N ASP A 143 13.87 -3.47 -13.94
CA ASP A 143 14.75 -2.33 -14.18
C ASP A 143 14.75 -1.31 -13.04
N LEU A 144 14.69 -1.81 -11.80
CA LEU A 144 15.05 -1.03 -10.63
C LEU A 144 16.58 -1.00 -10.47
N SER A 145 17.12 0.16 -10.10
CA SER A 145 18.56 0.33 -9.87
C SER A 145 19.07 -0.47 -8.67
N GLU A 146 18.23 -0.68 -7.66
CA GLU A 146 18.58 -1.36 -6.42
C GLU A 146 17.34 -1.95 -5.73
N VAL A 147 17.54 -2.65 -4.61
CA VAL A 147 16.46 -3.19 -3.79
C VAL A 147 15.74 -2.02 -3.10
N PRO A 148 14.44 -1.80 -3.35
CA PRO A 148 13.76 -0.66 -2.79
C PRO A 148 13.48 -0.83 -1.30
N GLU A 149 13.51 0.27 -0.55
CA GLU A 149 13.10 0.31 0.85
C GLU A 149 11.57 0.25 0.94
N VAL A 150 11.04 -0.60 1.82
CA VAL A 150 9.61 -0.71 2.07
C VAL A 150 9.21 0.36 3.08
N LEU A 151 8.40 1.32 2.63
CA LEU A 151 7.96 2.44 3.46
C LEU A 151 6.68 2.12 4.22
N LYS A 152 5.69 1.53 3.55
CA LYS A 152 4.39 1.22 4.15
C LYS A 152 3.72 0.04 3.48
N VAL A 153 3.20 -0.86 4.30
CA VAL A 153 2.23 -1.89 3.88
C VAL A 153 0.89 -1.56 4.53
N SER A 154 -0.19 -1.50 3.73
CA SER A 154 -1.57 -1.41 4.23
C SER A 154 -2.50 -2.21 3.32
N GLY A 155 -3.14 -3.24 3.87
CA GLY A 155 -3.98 -4.16 3.11
C GLY A 155 -3.22 -4.78 1.94
N GLU A 156 -3.75 -4.61 0.73
CA GLU A 156 -3.19 -5.10 -0.53
C GLU A 156 -2.09 -4.19 -1.12
N THR A 157 -1.75 -3.09 -0.45
CA THR A 157 -0.87 -2.05 -0.96
C THR A 157 0.49 -2.08 -0.27
N CYS A 158 1.57 -2.03 -1.05
CA CYS A 158 2.93 -1.84 -0.57
C CYS A 158 3.58 -0.64 -1.28
N LEU A 159 3.86 0.42 -0.51
CA LEU A 159 4.63 1.57 -0.95
C LEU A 159 6.11 1.36 -0.62
N MET A 160 6.96 1.58 -1.62
CA MET A 160 8.40 1.46 -1.52
C MET A 160 9.09 2.66 -2.15
N ALA A 161 10.38 2.86 -1.86
CA ALA A 161 11.17 3.93 -2.46
C ALA A 161 12.64 3.55 -2.70
N ILE A 162 13.26 4.29 -3.62
CA ILE A 162 14.70 4.30 -3.86
C ILE A 162 15.13 5.77 -3.86
N GLU A 163 16.18 6.11 -3.11
CA GLU A 163 16.86 7.40 -3.22
C GLU A 163 18.12 7.25 -4.06
N HIS A 164 18.19 8.03 -5.14
CA HIS A 164 19.30 8.00 -6.08
C HIS A 164 20.35 9.03 -5.71
N THR A 165 21.61 8.69 -5.91
CA THR A 165 22.73 9.63 -5.81
C THR A 165 23.62 9.54 -7.05
N LYS A 166 24.36 10.60 -7.36
CA LYS A 166 25.34 10.64 -8.45
C LYS A 166 26.67 11.21 -7.97
N GLU A 167 27.77 10.75 -8.56
CA GLU A 167 29.09 11.38 -8.38
C GLU A 167 29.25 12.56 -9.35
N ILE A 168 29.75 13.68 -8.85
CA ILE A 168 30.13 14.87 -9.62
C ILE A 168 31.58 15.27 -9.31
N GLU A 169 32.23 15.96 -10.25
CA GLU A 169 33.51 16.64 -9.99
C GLU A 169 33.23 18.06 -9.50
N ALA A 170 33.74 18.40 -8.31
CA ALA A 170 33.71 19.76 -7.78
C ALA A 170 35.13 20.31 -7.70
N GLU A 171 35.31 21.57 -8.08
CA GLU A 171 36.60 22.27 -7.91
C GLU A 171 36.61 23.01 -6.58
N LYS A 172 37.58 22.68 -5.73
CA LYS A 172 37.81 23.34 -4.45
C LYS A 172 39.29 23.66 -4.33
N ASP A 173 39.61 24.94 -4.14
CA ASP A 173 40.98 25.42 -4.03
C ASP A 173 41.91 25.01 -5.19
N GLY A 174 41.36 24.91 -6.42
CA GLY A 174 42.10 24.53 -7.63
C GLY A 174 42.38 23.03 -7.76
N GLN A 175 41.86 22.20 -6.87
CA GLN A 175 41.87 20.74 -6.99
C GLN A 175 40.48 20.22 -7.33
N LYS A 176 40.45 19.20 -8.21
CA LYS A 176 39.23 18.46 -8.52
C LYS A 176 39.00 17.39 -7.44
N GLU A 177 37.88 17.48 -6.75
CA GLU A 177 37.41 16.49 -5.80
C GLU A 177 36.14 15.82 -6.34
N LYS A 178 35.99 14.51 -6.11
CA LYS A 178 34.72 13.82 -6.35
C LYS A 178 33.78 14.05 -5.17
N LYS A 179 32.55 14.43 -5.46
CA LYS A 179 31.47 14.59 -4.47
C LYS A 179 30.26 13.77 -4.90
N THR A 180 29.62 13.08 -3.95
CA THR A 180 28.31 12.46 -4.17
C THR A 180 27.21 13.46 -3.82
N VAL A 181 26.22 13.60 -4.70
CA VAL A 181 25.04 14.46 -4.51
C VAL A 181 23.77 13.68 -4.76
N PHE A 182 22.67 14.11 -4.14
CA PHE A 182 21.34 13.55 -4.39
C PHE A 182 20.92 13.75 -5.86
N ALA A 183 20.33 12.71 -6.47
CA ALA A 183 19.94 12.68 -7.87
C ALA A 183 18.42 12.55 -8.10
N GLY A 184 17.68 12.02 -7.11
CA GLY A 184 16.23 11.89 -7.23
C GLY A 184 15.65 10.84 -6.28
N THR A 185 14.33 10.73 -6.28
CA THR A 185 13.59 9.69 -5.58
C THR A 185 12.69 8.96 -6.57
N THR A 186 12.70 7.62 -6.50
CA THR A 186 11.72 6.78 -7.17
C THR A 186 10.77 6.21 -6.12
N LEU A 187 9.47 6.51 -6.23
CA LEU A 187 8.42 5.87 -5.45
C LEU A 187 7.82 4.72 -6.26
N ILE A 188 7.55 3.60 -5.61
CA ILE A 188 7.01 2.40 -6.24
C ILE A 188 5.81 1.93 -5.43
N LEU A 189 4.68 1.75 -6.10
CA LEU A 189 3.43 1.31 -5.49
C LEU A 189 3.06 -0.05 -6.07
N TYR A 190 3.15 -1.09 -5.24
CA TYR A 190 2.68 -2.42 -5.57
C TYR A 190 1.26 -2.65 -5.04
N GLN A 191 0.41 -3.26 -5.86
CA GLN A 191 -0.94 -3.69 -5.50
C GLN A 191 -1.07 -5.21 -5.69
N ASN A 192 -1.28 -5.95 -4.59
CA ASN A 192 -1.40 -7.40 -4.62
C ASN A 192 -2.64 -7.88 -5.38
N GLY A 193 -3.81 -7.27 -5.11
CA GLY A 193 -5.07 -7.66 -5.75
C GLY A 193 -5.07 -7.64 -7.30
N ASN A 194 -4.26 -6.77 -7.92
CA ASN A 194 -4.12 -6.69 -9.38
C ASN A 194 -2.77 -7.23 -9.90
N HIS A 195 -1.87 -7.63 -9.01
CA HIS A 195 -0.48 -8.00 -9.32
C HIS A 195 0.23 -6.96 -10.21
N SER A 196 0.09 -5.68 -9.88
CA SER A 196 0.66 -4.57 -10.64
C SER A 196 1.57 -3.72 -9.77
N ALA A 197 2.52 -3.05 -10.41
CA ALA A 197 3.29 -1.99 -9.79
C ALA A 197 3.23 -0.72 -10.66
N THR A 198 3.18 0.44 -10.02
CA THR A 198 3.32 1.75 -10.66
C THR A 198 4.51 2.49 -10.06
N VAL A 199 5.15 3.32 -10.88
CA VAL A 199 6.39 4.01 -10.51
C VAL A 199 6.21 5.51 -10.72
N HIS A 200 6.74 6.30 -9.79
CA HIS A 200 6.83 7.75 -9.87
C HIS A 200 8.27 8.18 -9.61
N GLU A 201 8.92 8.73 -10.62
CA GLU A 201 10.28 9.24 -10.53
C GLU A 201 10.27 10.75 -10.46
N THR A 202 11.14 11.31 -9.63
CA THR A 202 11.28 12.76 -9.47
C THR A 202 12.69 13.14 -9.04
N SER A 203 13.09 14.37 -9.37
CA SER A 203 14.31 14.98 -8.84
C SER A 203 14.12 15.60 -7.45
N ALA A 204 12.90 15.61 -6.92
CA ALA A 204 12.62 16.11 -5.58
C ALA A 204 13.10 15.12 -4.52
N LYS A 205 13.69 15.63 -3.43
CA LYS A 205 14.03 14.85 -2.26
C LYS A 205 12.86 14.83 -1.29
N TYR A 206 12.45 13.63 -0.90
CA TYR A 206 11.40 13.40 0.08
C TYR A 206 12.01 12.91 1.39
N GLY A 207 11.55 13.43 2.53
CA GLY A 207 11.89 12.89 3.83
C GLY A 207 11.10 11.60 4.09
N LEU A 208 11.61 10.47 3.58
CA LEU A 208 10.94 9.17 3.62
C LEU A 208 10.65 8.70 5.05
N THR A 209 11.56 8.96 5.99
CA THR A 209 11.43 8.59 7.41
C THR A 209 10.46 9.47 8.20
N GLU A 210 10.11 10.63 7.66
CA GLU A 210 9.16 11.59 8.26
C GLU A 210 7.80 11.55 7.56
N ALA A 211 7.58 10.59 6.66
CA ALA A 211 6.34 10.46 5.92
C ALA A 211 5.15 10.19 6.85
N LEU A 212 4.04 10.87 6.59
CA LEU A 212 2.76 10.60 7.25
C LEU A 212 1.88 9.78 6.32
N TYR A 213 1.24 8.73 6.84
CA TYR A 213 0.31 7.89 6.11
C TYR A 213 -1.10 8.06 6.64
N THR A 214 -2.06 8.30 5.75
CA THR A 214 -3.46 8.47 6.12
C THR A 214 -4.34 7.60 5.25
N GLU A 215 -5.46 7.14 5.80
CA GLU A 215 -6.47 6.41 5.05
C GLU A 215 -7.68 7.31 4.77
N SER A 216 -8.19 7.21 3.55
CA SER A 216 -9.45 7.81 3.13
C SER A 216 -10.36 6.71 2.57
N PRO A 217 -11.65 6.98 2.32
CA PRO A 217 -12.55 6.04 1.65
C PRO A 217 -12.07 5.58 0.26
N PHE A 218 -11.09 6.27 -0.33
CA PHE A 218 -10.52 5.94 -1.63
C PHE A 218 -9.28 5.03 -1.53
N GLY A 219 -8.63 4.98 -0.36
CA GLY A 219 -7.44 4.19 -0.11
C GLY A 219 -6.39 4.93 0.72
N LEU A 220 -5.14 4.51 0.56
CA LEU A 220 -3.98 5.08 1.25
C LEU A 220 -3.53 6.38 0.59
N ASP A 221 -3.22 7.38 1.41
CA ASP A 221 -2.49 8.58 1.02
C ASP A 221 -1.16 8.63 1.80
N ALA A 222 -0.12 9.18 1.18
CA ALA A 222 1.16 9.46 1.82
C ALA A 222 1.51 10.94 1.68
N TRP A 223 2.03 11.51 2.76
CA TRP A 223 2.46 12.90 2.85
C TRP A 223 3.96 12.92 3.13
N PHE A 224 4.73 13.36 2.15
CA PHE A 224 6.17 13.46 2.29
C PHE A 224 6.59 14.91 2.48
N PRO A 225 7.38 15.24 3.51
CA PRO A 225 8.07 16.51 3.50
C PRO A 225 9.06 16.53 2.33
N CYS A 226 9.18 17.64 1.63
CA CYS A 226 10.06 17.75 0.48
C CYS A 226 11.02 18.94 0.58
N ASP A 227 12.23 18.75 0.04
CA ASP A 227 13.23 19.80 -0.10
C ASP A 227 13.15 20.44 -1.49
N ALA A 228 13.63 21.68 -1.61
CA ALA A 228 13.71 22.36 -2.90
C ALA A 228 14.84 21.77 -3.74
N VAL A 229 14.53 21.47 -5.01
CA VAL A 229 15.53 21.06 -6.00
C VAL A 229 16.57 22.18 -6.14
N ALA A 230 17.84 21.84 -5.97
CA ALA A 230 18.94 22.80 -5.98
C ALA A 230 19.84 22.57 -7.19
N GLY A 231 19.43 23.07 -8.37
CA GLY A 231 20.23 22.90 -9.60
C GLY A 231 20.52 21.44 -9.94
N GLU A 232 21.33 21.20 -10.97
CA GLU A 232 21.64 19.84 -11.42
C GLU A 232 22.74 19.19 -10.56
N ASP A 233 23.67 19.97 -10.00
CA ASP A 233 24.88 19.48 -9.31
C ASP A 233 24.98 19.95 -7.85
N ALA A 234 23.85 20.25 -7.21
CA ALA A 234 23.80 20.62 -5.80
C ALA A 234 22.78 19.78 -5.03
N ASP A 235 23.07 19.58 -3.75
CA ASP A 235 22.14 18.89 -2.86
C ASP A 235 20.88 19.74 -2.65
N PRO A 236 19.69 19.12 -2.63
CA PRO A 236 18.44 19.80 -2.33
C PRO A 236 18.54 20.63 -1.05
N VAL A 237 17.91 21.79 -1.07
CA VAL A 237 17.92 22.74 0.05
C VAL A 237 16.53 22.78 0.66
N ALA A 238 16.45 22.61 1.97
CA ALA A 238 15.19 22.73 2.70
C ALA A 238 14.48 24.05 2.36
N TYR A 239 13.17 23.99 2.11
CA TYR A 239 12.38 25.19 1.92
C TYR A 239 12.39 26.07 3.18
N LYS A 240 12.29 27.40 3.00
CA LYS A 240 12.14 28.36 4.10
C LYS A 240 10.92 28.06 4.98
N VAL A 241 9.85 27.54 4.37
CA VAL A 241 8.70 26.97 5.04
C VAL A 241 8.59 25.52 4.58
N ARG A 242 8.57 24.58 5.53
CA ARG A 242 8.52 23.16 5.22
C ARG A 242 7.30 22.86 4.35
N ARG A 243 7.53 22.13 3.26
CA ARG A 243 6.49 21.74 2.30
C ARG A 243 6.22 20.24 2.45
N TRP A 244 4.95 19.88 2.48
CA TRP A 244 4.47 18.50 2.50
C TRP A 244 3.73 18.21 1.20
N THR A 245 4.21 17.24 0.43
CA THR A 245 3.60 16.81 -0.84
C THR A 245 2.73 15.59 -0.59
N ARG A 246 1.50 15.62 -1.09
CA ARG A 246 0.55 14.52 -0.99
C ARG A 246 0.60 13.62 -2.22
N PHE A 247 0.62 12.32 -1.96
CA PHE A 247 0.42 11.27 -2.95
C PHE A 247 -0.82 10.46 -2.59
N ALA A 248 -1.76 10.39 -3.54
CA ALA A 248 -2.82 9.39 -3.50
C ALA A 248 -2.26 8.07 -4.03
N LEU A 249 -2.41 6.99 -3.26
CA LEU A 249 -1.83 5.67 -3.50
C LEU A 249 -2.95 4.63 -3.69
N TYR A 250 -3.74 4.83 -4.74
CA TYR A 250 -4.86 3.96 -5.08
C TYR A 250 -4.38 2.95 -6.13
N ASP A 251 -4.89 3.04 -7.35
CA ASP A 251 -4.50 2.28 -8.54
C ASP A 251 -3.14 2.70 -9.12
N ALA A 252 -2.75 3.96 -8.91
CA ALA A 252 -1.47 4.51 -9.31
C ALA A 252 -0.97 5.54 -8.29
N ILE A 253 0.32 5.85 -8.36
CA ILE A 253 0.90 6.98 -7.62
C ILE A 253 0.48 8.28 -8.31
N THR A 254 -0.37 9.05 -7.64
CA THR A 254 -0.77 10.39 -8.13
C THR A 254 -0.33 11.46 -7.15
N CYS A 255 0.62 12.30 -7.56
CA CYS A 255 0.91 13.55 -6.87
C CYS A 255 -0.30 14.49 -7.01
N LYS A 256 -0.89 14.91 -5.89
CA LYS A 256 -2.13 15.71 -5.91
C LYS A 256 -1.83 17.18 -5.71
N ASP A 257 -1.21 17.50 -4.59
CA ASP A 257 -1.06 18.84 -4.07
C ASP A 257 0.07 18.91 -3.04
N PHE A 258 0.34 20.12 -2.55
CA PHE A 258 1.27 20.33 -1.45
C PHE A 258 0.70 21.36 -0.48
N VAL A 259 1.12 21.24 0.79
CA VAL A 259 0.84 22.24 1.82
C VAL A 259 2.16 22.75 2.41
N GLU A 260 2.25 24.05 2.66
CA GLU A 260 3.39 24.64 3.37
C GLU A 260 3.04 24.76 4.85
N MET A 261 3.62 23.89 5.69
CA MET A 261 3.41 23.82 7.14
C MET A 261 4.70 23.39 7.83
N ASN A 262 5.19 24.25 8.73
CA ASN A 262 6.37 23.96 9.54
C ASN A 262 6.06 22.91 10.62
N GLY A 263 7.08 22.14 11.02
CA GLY A 263 6.93 21.11 12.06
C GLY A 263 6.28 19.83 11.54
N ALA A 264 5.76 19.04 12.48
CA ALA A 264 5.05 17.80 12.18
C ALA A 264 3.66 18.10 11.60
N LEU A 265 3.31 17.38 10.54
CA LEU A 265 1.99 17.43 9.93
C LEU A 265 1.07 16.41 10.63
N HIS A 266 -0.14 16.85 10.97
CA HIS A 266 -1.27 16.00 11.28
C HIS A 266 -2.28 16.12 10.13
N ALA A 267 -2.87 15.00 9.73
CA ALA A 267 -3.85 14.97 8.65
C ALA A 267 -4.99 14.00 8.99
N THR A 268 -6.23 14.47 8.93
CA THR A 268 -7.42 13.65 9.16
C THR A 268 -8.42 13.80 8.02
N TRP A 269 -9.11 12.71 7.68
CA TRP A 269 -10.15 12.73 6.65
C TRP A 269 -11.52 13.08 7.26
N SER A 270 -12.12 14.18 6.81
CA SER A 270 -13.49 14.51 7.18
C SER A 270 -14.49 13.75 6.32
N HIS A 271 -15.23 12.82 6.93
CA HIS A 271 -16.31 12.10 6.23
C HIS A 271 -17.49 13.00 5.89
N ALA A 272 -17.75 14.05 6.67
CA ALA A 272 -18.83 15.00 6.42
C ALA A 272 -18.54 15.88 5.20
N TYR A 273 -17.29 16.35 5.07
CA TYR A 273 -16.89 17.31 4.05
C TYR A 273 -16.09 16.71 2.88
N LYS A 274 -15.78 15.40 2.95
CA LYS A 274 -15.03 14.64 1.93
C LYS A 274 -13.71 15.31 1.56
N CYS A 275 -12.97 15.78 2.56
CA CYS A 275 -11.70 16.47 2.37
C CYS A 275 -10.74 16.20 3.54
N TYR A 276 -9.46 16.49 3.33
CA TYR A 276 -8.47 16.46 4.39
C TYR A 276 -8.50 17.75 5.22
N VAL A 277 -8.31 17.55 6.52
CA VAL A 277 -8.03 18.57 7.51
C VAL A 277 -6.58 18.39 7.93
N LEU A 278 -5.77 19.41 7.69
CA LEU A 278 -4.34 19.41 7.95
C LEU A 278 -4.05 20.38 9.08
N HIS A 279 -3.21 20.00 10.03
CA HIS A 279 -2.75 20.94 11.05
C HIS A 279 -1.37 20.61 11.62
N ASN A 280 -0.82 21.59 12.31
CA ASN A 280 0.35 21.47 13.18
C ASN A 280 0.04 22.21 14.51
N ASP A 281 1.08 22.63 15.24
CA ASP A 281 0.91 23.32 16.53
C ASP A 281 0.20 24.68 16.44
N ASP A 282 0.30 25.39 15.32
CA ASP A 282 -0.14 26.79 15.21
C ASP A 282 -0.98 27.11 13.96
N ARG A 283 -1.27 26.14 13.10
CA ARG A 283 -1.96 26.35 11.84
C ARG A 283 -2.88 25.18 11.49
N LEU A 284 -4.10 25.48 11.10
CA LEU A 284 -5.10 24.57 10.57
C LEU A 284 -5.39 24.95 9.11
N TYR A 285 -5.43 23.97 8.23
CA TYR A 285 -5.87 24.08 6.85
C TYR A 285 -6.96 23.04 6.55
N VAL A 286 -8.08 23.47 5.98
CA VAL A 286 -9.17 22.58 5.55
C VAL A 286 -9.30 22.68 4.04
N ASP A 287 -8.83 21.66 3.33
CA ASP A 287 -8.68 21.62 1.88
C ASP A 287 -10.00 21.92 1.15
N GLY A 288 -11.05 21.13 1.44
CA GLY A 288 -12.33 21.20 0.72
C GLY A 288 -13.12 22.51 0.86
N ILE A 289 -12.73 23.39 1.78
CA ILE A 289 -13.36 24.72 1.96
C ILE A 289 -12.35 25.87 1.88
N GLY A 290 -11.07 25.60 1.58
CA GLY A 290 -10.01 26.60 1.47
C GLY A 290 -9.82 27.45 2.73
N LEU A 291 -10.06 26.88 3.91
CA LEU A 291 -9.95 27.60 5.18
C LEU A 291 -8.56 27.45 5.77
N ASP A 292 -7.92 28.56 6.12
CA ASP A 292 -6.57 28.61 6.72
C ASP A 292 -6.62 29.47 7.98
N ILE A 293 -6.29 28.88 9.13
CA ILE A 293 -6.36 29.52 10.44
C ILE A 293 -4.99 29.37 11.11
N LYS A 294 -4.37 30.51 11.46
CA LYS A 294 -3.17 30.55 12.28
C LYS A 294 -3.51 30.93 13.72
N SER A 295 -3.30 30.01 14.65
CA SER A 295 -3.48 30.20 16.10
C SER A 295 -2.82 29.07 16.90
N PRO A 296 -2.16 29.34 18.02
CA PRO A 296 -1.62 28.29 18.91
C PRO A 296 -2.71 27.43 19.55
N LEU A 297 -3.99 27.84 19.47
CA LEU A 297 -5.11 27.01 19.94
C LEU A 297 -5.40 25.82 19.01
N VAL A 298 -4.83 25.80 17.80
CA VAL A 298 -4.96 24.67 16.88
C VAL A 298 -4.40 23.38 17.49
N ALA A 299 -3.32 23.45 18.28
CA ALA A 299 -2.77 22.31 19.00
C ALA A 299 -3.80 21.58 19.89
N LYS A 300 -4.88 22.25 20.32
CA LYS A 300 -5.95 21.62 21.12
C LYS A 300 -6.88 20.71 20.31
N ILE A 301 -6.83 20.75 18.98
CA ILE A 301 -7.61 19.87 18.12
C ILE A 301 -7.10 18.43 18.23
N GLY A 302 -5.77 18.23 18.28
CA GLY A 302 -5.16 16.90 18.24
C GLY A 302 -5.59 16.11 17.00
N ASP A 303 -5.63 14.79 17.06
CA ASP A 303 -6.00 13.95 15.91
C ASP A 303 -7.52 13.83 15.67
N LYS A 304 -8.30 14.83 16.10
CA LYS A 304 -9.76 14.81 15.96
C LYS A 304 -10.19 15.10 14.52
N ILE A 305 -11.29 14.48 14.13
CA ILE A 305 -11.88 14.55 12.80
C ILE A 305 -12.89 15.70 12.76
N LEU A 306 -12.84 16.54 11.73
CA LEU A 306 -13.86 17.57 11.50
C LEU A 306 -15.20 16.93 11.14
N ILE A 307 -16.24 17.24 11.92
CA ILE A 307 -17.59 16.70 11.76
C ILE A 307 -18.64 17.75 11.41
N ASP A 308 -18.41 19.02 11.73
CA ASP A 308 -19.34 20.12 11.45
C ASP A 308 -18.62 21.45 11.25
N VAL A 309 -19.16 22.26 10.34
CA VAL A 309 -18.70 23.61 10.00
C VAL A 309 -19.93 24.50 9.86
N ASN A 310 -20.07 25.45 10.78
CA ASN A 310 -21.07 26.50 10.70
C ASN A 310 -20.39 27.83 10.32
N LYS A 311 -20.87 28.45 9.24
CA LYS A 311 -20.37 29.75 8.77
C LYS A 311 -21.48 30.80 8.86
N LYS A 312 -21.26 31.85 9.64
CA LYS A 312 -22.18 32.98 9.76
C LYS A 312 -21.41 34.30 9.91
N GLU A 313 -21.71 35.29 9.07
CA GLU A 313 -21.23 36.68 9.23
C GLU A 313 -19.73 36.83 9.56
N GLY A 314 -18.84 36.17 8.80
CA GLY A 314 -17.39 36.25 9.02
C GLY A 314 -16.88 35.47 10.24
N VAL A 315 -17.75 34.64 10.84
CA VAL A 315 -17.43 33.65 11.87
C VAL A 315 -17.50 32.25 11.28
N TYR A 316 -16.47 31.47 11.52
CA TYR A 316 -16.43 30.02 11.31
C TYR A 316 -16.45 29.33 12.67
N ARG A 317 -17.35 28.37 12.86
CA ARG A 317 -17.38 27.46 14.00
C ARG A 317 -17.15 26.06 13.48
N LEU A 318 -16.02 25.46 13.82
CA LEU A 318 -15.58 24.13 13.41
C LEU A 318 -15.66 23.18 14.59
N THR A 319 -16.38 22.08 14.46
CA THR A 319 -16.50 21.06 15.50
C THR A 319 -15.75 19.81 15.09
N PHE A 320 -14.85 19.35 15.96
CA PHE A 320 -14.04 18.16 15.78
C PHE A 320 -14.43 17.10 16.81
N SER A 321 -14.29 15.82 16.46
CA SER A 321 -14.57 14.68 17.33
C SER A 321 -13.53 13.58 17.17
N ASP A 322 -13.27 12.83 18.23
CA ASP A 322 -12.60 11.52 18.14
C ASP A 322 -13.63 10.37 18.12
N SER A 323 -13.12 9.13 18.17
CA SER A 323 -13.91 7.90 18.25
C SER A 323 -14.73 7.75 19.52
N ASP A 324 -14.36 8.46 20.59
CA ASP A 324 -15.06 8.47 21.88
C ASP A 324 -16.08 9.60 21.97
N TYR A 325 -16.38 10.26 20.84
CA TYR A 325 -17.31 11.37 20.73
C TYR A 325 -16.95 12.57 21.62
N GLN A 326 -15.66 12.76 21.94
CA GLN A 326 -15.20 13.96 22.64
C GLN A 326 -15.04 15.11 21.67
N PHE A 327 -15.73 16.21 21.95
CA PHE A 327 -15.79 17.35 21.06
C PHE A 327 -14.79 18.44 21.42
N VAL A 328 -14.23 19.05 20.38
CA VAL A 328 -13.55 20.34 20.46
C VAL A 328 -14.19 21.26 19.43
N THR A 329 -14.66 22.42 19.86
CA THR A 329 -15.15 23.43 18.90
C THR A 329 -14.18 24.59 18.84
N MET A 330 -13.65 24.84 17.64
CA MET A 330 -12.87 26.04 17.35
C MET A 330 -13.75 27.09 16.68
N VAL A 331 -13.73 28.31 17.21
CA VAL A 331 -14.40 29.47 16.62
C VAL A 331 -13.36 30.44 16.11
N SER A 332 -13.48 30.82 14.84
CA SER A 332 -12.63 31.81 14.18
C SER A 332 -13.49 32.97 13.69
N ARG A 333 -13.18 34.18 14.14
CA ARG A 333 -13.92 35.41 13.83
C ARG A 333 -12.99 36.45 13.25
N LYS A 334 -13.28 36.94 12.05
CA LYS A 334 -12.58 38.10 11.49
C LYS A 334 -13.20 39.38 12.02
N THR A 335 -12.39 40.23 12.63
CA THR A 335 -12.79 41.55 13.13
C THR A 335 -12.07 42.64 12.36
N ALA A 336 -12.71 43.80 12.19
CA ALA A 336 -12.14 44.92 11.44
C ALA A 336 -10.96 45.57 12.18
N ASP A 337 -10.99 45.56 13.52
CA ASP A 337 -10.08 46.26 14.41
C ASP A 337 -8.94 45.37 14.95
N ARG A 338 -9.21 44.09 15.20
CA ARG A 338 -8.26 43.17 15.87
C ARG A 338 -7.77 42.03 14.98
N GLY A 339 -8.21 41.96 13.73
CA GLY A 339 -7.87 40.86 12.82
C GLY A 339 -8.59 39.56 13.18
N LEU A 340 -7.93 38.43 12.99
CA LEU A 340 -8.49 37.09 13.24
C LEU A 340 -8.44 36.77 14.73
N ILE A 341 -9.61 36.51 15.34
CA ILE A 341 -9.72 36.04 16.73
C ILE A 341 -10.11 34.56 16.70
N VAL A 342 -9.34 33.73 17.40
CA VAL A 342 -9.60 32.30 17.51
C VAL A 342 -9.83 31.93 18.98
N THR A 343 -10.88 31.14 19.24
CA THR A 343 -11.21 30.60 20.57
C THR A 343 -11.54 29.11 20.48
N ILE A 344 -11.42 28.41 21.60
CA ILE A 344 -11.86 27.01 21.76
C ILE A 344 -12.98 27.01 22.80
N GLU A 345 -14.08 26.33 22.48
CA GLU A 345 -15.25 26.13 23.35
C GLU A 345 -15.28 24.71 23.94
#